data_AF-A0A662AXW4-F1
#
_entry.id   AF-A0A662AXW4-F1
#
_cell.length_a   1.000
_cell.length_b   1.000
_cell.length_c   1.000
_cell.angle_alpha   90.00
_cell.angle_beta   90.00
_cell.angle_gamma   90.00
#
_symmetry.space_group_name_H-M   'P 1'
#
loop_
_entity.id
_entity.type
_entity.pdbx_description
1 polymer ?
#
loop_
_entity_poly.entity_id
_entity_poly.type
_entity_poly.pdbx_seq_one_letter_code
_entity_poly.pdbx_strand_id
1 'polypeptide(L)' 'MKVDFKLSVSSLSKQLEYFWQVATQKVTLLEKQYDASKGSPVFTVEGRYSTRGWTEWTQGFQYGIPLLVFGATGDREMLR' A
#
# COMPACT_ATOMS: atom_id res chain seq x y z
N MET A 1 -11.74 28.12 10.83
CA MET A 1 -10.63 27.23 10.43
C MET A 1 -9.32 27.85 10.92
N LYS A 2 -8.51 27.13 11.71
CA LYS A 2 -7.23 27.63 12.22
C LYS A 2 -6.12 26.95 11.44
N VAL A 3 -5.43 27.69 10.58
CA VAL A 3 -4.35 27.17 9.72
C VAL A 3 -3.02 27.30 10.46
N ASP A 4 -2.24 26.23 10.49
CA ASP A 4 -0.87 26.24 11.00
C ASP A 4 0.12 26.54 9.87
N PHE A 5 0.63 27.77 9.83
CA PHE A 5 1.59 28.23 8.83
C PHE A 5 3.04 27.80 9.12
N LYS A 6 3.31 27.10 10.23
CA LYS A 6 4.64 26.57 10.55
C LYS A 6 4.89 25.19 9.92
N LEU A 7 3.85 24.54 9.39
CA LEU A 7 3.99 23.26 8.71
C LEU A 7 4.81 23.44 7.43
N SER A 8 5.85 22.63 7.29
CA SER A 8 6.66 22.52 6.08
C SER A 8 6.65 21.08 5.57
N VAL A 9 6.91 20.88 4.29
CA VAL A 9 7.05 19.52 3.72
C VAL A 9 8.15 18.73 4.44
N SER A 10 9.26 19.39 4.80
CA SER A 10 10.37 18.76 5.54
C SER A 10 9.99 18.25 6.93
N SER A 11 8.94 18.81 7.57
CA SER A 11 8.47 18.31 8.86
C SER A 11 7.88 16.90 8.77
N LEU A 12 7.51 16.44 7.57
CA LEU A 12 6.94 15.12 7.33
C LEU A 12 8.00 14.04 7.01
N SER A 13 9.27 14.40 6.82
CA SER A 13 10.28 13.46 6.27
C SER A 13 10.38 12.15 7.06
N LYS A 14 10.48 12.21 8.40
CA LYS A 14 10.54 11.00 9.24
C LYS A 14 9.25 10.17 9.19
N GLN A 15 8.10 10.84 9.10
CA GLN A 15 6.80 10.17 9.02
C GLN A 15 6.62 9.49 7.66
N LEU A 16 7.07 10.14 6.59
CA LEU A 16 7.06 9.59 5.23
C LEU A 16 8.01 8.40 5.12
N GLU A 17 9.21 8.48 5.69
CA GLU A 17 10.14 7.35 5.73
C GLU A 17 9.50 6.12 6.41
N TYR A 18 8.92 6.32 7.60
CA TYR A 18 8.22 5.25 8.30
C TYR A 18 6.99 4.73 7.53
N PHE A 19 6.21 5.63 6.91
CA PHE A 19 5.06 5.27 6.09
C PHE A 19 5.47 4.34 4.95
N TRP A 20 6.54 4.67 4.22
CA TRP A 20 7.00 3.86 3.11
C TRP A 20 7.59 2.52 3.56
N GLN A 21 8.27 2.47 4.71
CA GLN A 21 8.70 1.19 5.31
C GLN A 21 7.50 0.28 5.61
N VAL A 22 6.45 0.82 6.24
CA VAL A 22 5.23 0.06 6.53
C VAL A 22 4.52 -0.36 5.23
N ALA A 23 4.40 0.54 4.25
CA ALA A 23 3.77 0.23 2.97
C ALA A 23 4.50 -0.92 2.26
N THR A 24 5.82 -0.87 2.18
CA THR A 24 6.68 -1.94 1.62
C THR A 24 6.40 -3.27 2.31
N GLN A 25 6.42 -3.30 3.65
CA GLN A 25 6.14 -4.53 4.41
C GLN A 25 4.73 -5.09 4.11
N LYS A 26 3.72 -4.22 4.00
CA LYS A 26 2.35 -4.65 3.72
C LYS A 26 2.19 -5.20 2.31
N VAL A 27 2.84 -4.59 1.32
CA VAL A 27 2.88 -5.09 -0.06
C VAL A 27 3.50 -6.48 -0.11
N THR A 28 4.69 -6.66 0.49
CA THR A 28 5.37 -7.95 0.53
C THR A 28 4.54 -9.02 1.25
N LEU A 29 3.84 -8.65 2.34
CA LEU A 29 2.96 -9.58 3.05
C LEU A 29 1.75 -9.97 2.21
N LEU A 30 1.12 -9.01 1.53
CA LEU A 30 -0.02 -9.26 0.66
C LEU A 30 0.37 -10.24 -0.46
N GLU A 31 1.47 -9.97 -1.16
CA GLU A 31 1.99 -10.84 -2.22
C GLU A 31 2.25 -12.27 -1.73
N LYS A 32 2.86 -12.43 -0.55
CA LYS A 32 3.20 -13.74 0.01
C LYS A 32 2.01 -14.53 0.54
N GLN A 33 0.99 -13.85 1.05
CA GLN A 33 -0.08 -14.50 1.83
C GLN A 33 -1.39 -14.61 1.06
N TYR A 34 -1.58 -13.81 0.02
CA TYR A 34 -2.84 -13.73 -0.69
C TYR A 34 -2.83 -14.59 -1.96
N ASP A 35 -3.82 -15.48 -2.05
CA ASP A 35 -4.04 -16.31 -3.22
C ASP A 35 -4.83 -15.52 -4.28
N ALA A 36 -4.13 -15.07 -5.33
CA ALA A 36 -4.71 -14.27 -6.39
C ALA A 36 -5.82 -15.00 -7.18
N SER A 37 -5.90 -16.34 -7.14
CA SER A 37 -6.99 -17.06 -7.79
C SER A 37 -8.35 -16.84 -7.12
N LYS A 38 -8.38 -16.24 -5.92
CA LYS A 38 -9.61 -15.92 -5.19
C LYS A 38 -10.28 -14.63 -5.66
N GLY A 39 -9.62 -13.85 -6.51
CA GLY A 39 -10.07 -12.53 -7.00
C GLY A 39 -9.32 -11.37 -6.33
N SER A 40 -9.88 -10.16 -6.39
CA SER A 40 -9.22 -8.95 -5.87
C SER A 40 -9.21 -8.88 -4.33
N PRO A 41 -8.06 -8.64 -3.67
CA PRO A 41 -7.97 -8.49 -2.21
C PRO A 41 -8.51 -7.11 -1.78
N VAL A 42 -9.75 -7.06 -1.27
CA VAL A 42 -10.46 -5.77 -1.09
C VAL A 42 -10.49 -5.30 0.36
N PHE A 43 -10.64 -6.23 1.29
CA PHE A 43 -10.74 -5.94 2.72
C PHE A 43 -10.14 -7.07 3.54
N THR A 44 -9.98 -6.88 4.84
CA THR A 44 -9.45 -7.92 5.73
C THR A 44 -10.55 -8.55 6.60
N VAL A 45 -10.45 -9.86 6.82
CA VAL A 45 -11.19 -10.62 7.82
C VAL A 45 -10.15 -11.25 8.73
N GLU A 46 -10.19 -10.94 10.03
CA GLU A 46 -9.19 -11.42 11.01
C GLU A 46 -7.74 -11.13 10.58
N GLY A 47 -7.51 -9.95 9.99
CA GLY A 47 -6.18 -9.53 9.52
C GLY A 47 -5.71 -10.15 8.20
N ARG A 48 -6.53 -10.97 7.54
CA ARG A 48 -6.21 -11.58 6.23
C ARG A 48 -7.06 -10.99 5.13
N TYR A 49 -6.44 -10.65 4.00
CA TYR A 49 -7.18 -10.14 2.85
C TYR A 49 -8.16 -11.17 2.31
N SER A 50 -9.35 -10.69 1.96
CA SER A 50 -10.46 -11.48 1.44
C SER A 50 -11.10 -10.78 0.23
N THR A 51 -11.86 -11.55 -0.54
CA THR A 51 -12.61 -11.06 -1.71
C THR A 51 -14.05 -10.78 -1.39
N ARG A 52 -14.65 -9.95 -2.25
CA ARG A 52 -16.09 -9.76 -2.35
C ARG A 52 -16.44 -9.84 -3.82
N GLY A 53 -17.60 -10.40 -4.15
CA GLY A 53 -18.10 -10.31 -5.52
C GLY A 53 -18.33 -8.84 -5.90
N TRP A 54 -18.22 -8.53 -7.20
CA TRP A 54 -18.46 -7.19 -7.77
C TRP A 54 -17.39 -6.15 -7.46
N THR A 55 -16.23 -6.59 -6.98
CA THR A 55 -15.09 -5.70 -6.66
C THR A 55 -13.86 -5.97 -7.53
N GLU A 56 -14.04 -6.56 -8.70
CA GLU A 56 -12.98 -6.90 -9.65
C GLU A 56 -12.20 -5.64 -10.07
N TRP A 57 -12.91 -4.50 -10.20
CA TRP A 57 -12.34 -3.19 -10.53
C TRP A 57 -11.25 -2.72 -9.53
N THR A 58 -11.20 -3.29 -8.32
CA THR A 58 -10.19 -2.96 -7.30
C THR A 58 -8.85 -3.66 -7.52
N GLN A 59 -8.75 -4.61 -8.46
CA GLN A 59 -7.51 -5.35 -8.69
C GLN A 59 -6.35 -4.44 -9.10
N GLY A 60 -6.65 -3.33 -9.77
CA GLY A 60 -5.66 -2.31 -10.10
C GLY A 60 -4.93 -1.77 -8.86
N PHE A 61 -5.56 -1.73 -7.68
CA PHE A 61 -4.89 -1.29 -6.45
C PHE A 61 -3.86 -2.31 -5.96
N GLN A 62 -4.12 -3.61 -6.13
CA GLN A 62 -3.17 -4.68 -5.77
C GLN A 62 -1.84 -4.50 -6.50
N TYR A 63 -1.89 -4.17 -7.79
CA TYR A 63 -0.69 -3.98 -8.62
C TYR A 63 -0.20 -2.54 -8.67
N GLY A 64 -1.05 -1.56 -8.34
CA GLY A 64 -0.69 -0.15 -8.33
C GLY A 64 0.11 0.24 -7.10
N ILE A 65 -0.21 -0.31 -5.92
CA ILE A 65 0.49 0.06 -4.68
C ILE A 65 1.99 -0.28 -4.68
N PRO A 66 2.48 -1.43 -5.21
CA PRO A 66 3.92 -1.70 -5.31
C PRO A 66 4.62 -0.70 -6.23
N LEU A 67 3.98 -0.29 -7.33
CA LEU A 67 4.54 0.72 -8.25
C LEU A 67 4.69 2.09 -7.57
N LEU A 68 3.72 2.48 -6.74
CA LEU A 68 3.81 3.70 -5.93
C LEU A 68 4.94 3.61 -4.90
N VAL A 69 5.09 2.45 -4.24
CA VAL A 69 6.19 2.22 -3.29
C VAL A 69 7.54 2.28 -4.01
N PHE A 70 7.69 1.65 -5.17
CA PHE A 70 8.89 1.75 -6.00
C PHE A 70 9.19 3.21 -6.36
N GLY A 71 8.18 3.95 -6.84
CA GLY A 71 8.34 5.36 -7.22
C GLY A 71 8.81 6.25 -6.05
N ALA A 72 8.38 5.93 -4.83
CA ALA A 72 8.74 6.70 -3.65
C ALA A 72 10.06 6.29 -2.99
N THR A 73 10.45 5.02 -3.10
CA THR A 73 11.58 4.44 -2.34
C THR A 73 12.76 4.01 -3.20
N GLY A 74 12.54 3.75 -4.50
CA GLY A 74 13.49 3.12 -5.40
C GLY A 74 13.68 1.61 -5.17
N ASP A 75 12.89 0.97 -4.30
CA ASP A 75 13.01 -0.46 -4.01
C ASP A 75 12.56 -1.33 -5.20
N ARG A 76 13.53 -1.93 -5.89
CA ARG A 76 13.29 -2.75 -7.09
C ARG A 76 12.59 -4.07 -6.79
N GLU A 77 12.56 -4.53 -5.54
CA GLU A 77 11.78 -5.70 -5.16
C GLU A 77 10.30 -5.50 -5.45
N MET A 78 9.80 -4.26 -5.41
CA MET A 78 8.40 -3.93 -5.71
C MET A 78 8.01 -4.03 -7.19
N LEU A 79 8.97 -4.35 -8.08
CA LEU A 79 8.73 -4.56 -9.51
C LEU A 79 8.73 -6.03 -9.92
N ARG A 80 8.87 -6.95 -8.96
CA ARG A 80 8.90 -8.39 -9.21
C ARG A 80 7.50 -8.99 -9.36
#